data_AF-A0A351K1M5-F1
#
_entry.id   AF-A0A351K1M5-F1
#
_cell.length_a   1.000
_cell.length_b   1.000
_cell.length_c   1.000
_cell.angle_alpha   90.00
_cell.angle_beta   90.00
_cell.angle_gamma   90.00
#
_symmetry.space_group_name_H-M   'P 1'
#
loop_
_entity.id
_entity.type
_entity.pdbx_description
1 polymer ?
#
loop_
_entity_poly.entity_id
_entity_poly.type
_entity_poly.pdbx_seq_one_letter_code
_entity_poly.pdbx_strand_id
1 'polypeptide(L)' 'MKISMMINYSGDFHADVQKVCDLENAGLDLVWVPEAYSFDAVSQLGYLAAKTSKIEIGTGIINVYSRTATCVAQT' A
#
# COMPACT_ATOMS: atom_id res chain seq x y z
N MET A 1 1.64 -17.99 10.04
CA MET A 1 1.29 -16.69 10.65
C MET A 1 1.93 -15.62 9.79
N LYS A 2 1.21 -14.56 9.38
CA LYS A 2 1.74 -13.51 8.51
C LYS A 2 2.12 -12.27 9.33
N ILE A 3 3.22 -11.62 8.99
CA ILE A 3 3.69 -10.36 9.56
C ILE A 3 3.36 -9.23 8.59
N SER A 4 2.70 -8.19 9.09
CA SER A 4 2.30 -7.05 8.26
C SER A 4 2.67 -5.73 8.92
N MET A 5 2.76 -4.69 8.09
CA MET A 5 2.91 -3.31 8.56
C MET A 5 2.01 -2.37 7.77
N MET A 6 1.91 -1.13 8.25
CA MET A 6 1.14 -0.07 7.62
C MET A 6 2.09 1.07 7.25
N ILE A 7 1.97 1.59 6.04
CA ILE A 7 2.70 2.78 5.59
C ILE A 7 2.04 4.02 6.21
N ASN A 8 2.83 5.06 6.47
CA ASN A 8 2.26 6.32 6.95
C ASN A 8 1.50 7.02 5.81
N TYR A 9 0.33 7.57 6.09
CA TYR A 9 -0.43 8.32 5.08
C TYR A 9 0.23 9.65 4.70
N SER A 10 1.19 10.10 5.50
CA SER A 10 1.91 11.37 5.37
C SER A 10 3.41 11.16 5.49
N GLY A 11 4.19 12.08 4.91
CA GLY A 11 5.65 12.02 4.93
C GLY A 11 6.22 11.64 3.57
N ASP A 12 7.42 11.07 3.58
CA ASP A 12 8.16 10.69 2.38
C ASP A 12 7.81 9.26 1.94
N PHE A 13 6.91 9.17 0.96
CA PHE A 13 6.48 7.89 0.40
C PHE A 13 7.64 7.11 -0.24
N HIS A 14 8.64 7.76 -0.81
CA HIS A 14 9.77 7.05 -1.42
C HIS A 14 10.65 6.38 -0.35
N ALA A 15 10.86 7.04 0.78
CA ALA A 15 11.54 6.45 1.93
C ALA A 15 10.77 5.26 2.50
N ASP A 16 9.43 5.38 2.60
CA ASP A 16 8.58 4.27 3.05
C ASP A 16 8.63 3.08 2.08
N VAL A 17 8.62 3.31 0.76
CA VAL A 17 8.76 2.24 -0.23
C VAL A 17 10.12 1.55 -0.11
N GLN A 18 11.21 2.30 0.07
CA GLN A 18 12.53 1.70 0.27
C GLN A 18 12.54 0.80 1.51
N LYS A 19 11.93 1.25 2.61
CA LYS A 19 11.77 0.46 3.82
C LYS A 19 10.93 -0.80 3.58
N VAL A 20 9.87 -0.73 2.77
CA VAL A 20 9.09 -1.91 2.36
C VAL A 20 9.97 -2.92 1.63
N CYS A 21 10.78 -2.48 0.66
CA CYS A 21 11.69 -3.37 -0.08
C CYS A 21 12.70 -4.06 0.86
N ASP A 22 13.25 -3.32 1.82
CA ASP A 22 14.19 -3.87 2.80
C ASP A 22 13.50 -4.90 3.71
N LEU A 23 12.28 -4.61 4.15
CA LEU A 23 11.49 -5.49 5.01
C LEU A 23 10.94 -6.72 4.28
N GLU A 24 10.59 -6.58 2.99
CA GLU A 24 10.25 -7.70 2.12
C GLU A 24 11.41 -8.70 2.09
N ASN A 25 12.65 -8.24 1.98
CA ASN A 25 13.84 -9.10 2.06
C ASN A 25 14.03 -9.73 3.43
N ALA A 26 13.62 -9.05 4.51
CA ALA A 26 13.67 -9.55 5.88
C ALA A 26 12.50 -10.49 6.26
N GLY A 27 11.49 -10.66 5.40
CA GLY A 27 10.37 -11.58 5.63
C GLY A 27 9.03 -10.92 6.00
N LEU A 28 8.82 -9.65 5.63
CA LEU A 28 7.50 -9.04 5.68
C LEU A 28 6.57 -9.67 4.64
N ASP A 29 5.37 -10.09 5.06
CA ASP A 29 4.42 -10.79 4.19
C ASP A 29 3.44 -9.85 3.49
N LEU A 30 3.06 -8.73 4.13
CA LEU A 30 1.99 -7.85 3.67
C LEU A 30 2.23 -6.40 4.11
N VAL A 31 1.92 -5.45 3.23
CA VAL A 31 1.88 -4.02 3.57
C VAL A 31 0.53 -3.38 3.27
N TRP A 32 0.06 -2.57 4.22
CA TRP A 32 -1.19 -1.82 4.15
C TRP A 32 -0.96 -0.34 3.80
N VAL A 33 -1.69 0.14 2.81
CA VAL A 33 -1.69 1.54 2.38
C VAL A 33 -2.97 2.23 2.88
N PRO A 34 -2.87 3.22 3.79
CA PRO A 34 -4.02 3.97 4.24
C PRO A 34 -4.42 5.07 3.25
N GLU A 35 -5.73 5.31 3.11
CA GLU A 35 -6.25 6.45 2.35
C GLU A 35 -7.01 7.44 3.25
N ALA A 36 -6.26 8.28 3.96
CA ALA A 36 -6.82 9.33 4.81
C ALA A 36 -6.95 10.66 4.06
N TYR A 37 -5.85 11.41 3.96
CA TYR A 37 -5.76 12.69 3.28
C TYR A 37 -4.38 12.81 2.62
N SER A 38 -4.28 12.48 1.33
CA SER A 38 -3.05 12.56 0.51
C SER A 38 -3.35 12.09 -0.93
N PHE A 39 -2.32 11.62 -1.65
CA PHE A 39 -2.44 10.78 -2.83
C PHE A 39 -3.37 9.58 -2.58
N ASP A 40 -4.04 9.13 -3.64
CA ASP A 40 -4.92 7.97 -3.56
C ASP A 40 -4.13 6.67 -3.37
N ALA A 41 -4.73 5.70 -2.67
CA ALA A 41 -4.03 4.45 -2.33
C ALA A 41 -3.78 3.57 -3.55
N VAL A 42 -4.60 3.67 -4.61
CA VAL A 42 -4.43 2.86 -5.84
C VAL A 42 -3.13 3.22 -6.55
N SER A 43 -2.86 4.53 -6.72
CA SER A 43 -1.60 5.02 -7.29
C SER A 43 -0.39 4.55 -6.48
N GLN A 44 -0.48 4.60 -5.15
CA GLN A 44 0.59 4.13 -4.26
C GLN A 44 0.80 2.60 -4.34
N LEU A 45 -0.28 1.82 -4.41
CA LEU A 45 -0.22 0.38 -4.61
C LEU A 45 0.43 0.03 -5.96
N GLY A 46 0.08 0.74 -7.03
CA GLY A 46 0.73 0.58 -8.33
C GLY A 46 2.24 0.85 -8.28
N TYR A 47 2.66 1.87 -7.55
CA TYR A 47 4.08 2.15 -7.35
C TYR A 47 4.79 1.07 -6.53
N LEU A 48 4.18 0.61 -5.43
CA LEU A 48 4.70 -0.51 -4.63
C LEU A 48 4.84 -1.78 -5.46
N ALA A 49 3.81 -2.14 -6.22
CA ALA A 49 3.81 -3.31 -7.10
C ALA A 49 4.97 -3.27 -8.11
N ALA A 50 5.34 -2.08 -8.58
CA ALA A 50 6.47 -1.90 -9.49
C ALA A 50 7.86 -1.99 -8.80
N LYS A 51 7.91 -1.88 -7.46
CA LYS A 51 9.15 -1.87 -6.67
C LYS A 51 9.38 -3.12 -5.84
N THR A 52 8.35 -3.88 -5.56
CA THR A 52 8.40 -5.14 -4.80
C THR A 52 8.20 -6.34 -5.71
N SER A 53 8.47 -7.56 -5.23
CA SER A 53 8.41 -8.76 -6.09
C SER A 53 7.67 -9.96 -5.50
N LYS A 54 7.46 -10.01 -4.18
CA LYS A 54 6.86 -11.16 -3.48
C LYS A 54 5.86 -10.77 -2.39
N ILE A 55 5.99 -9.59 -1.80
CA ILE A 55 5.10 -9.13 -0.73
C ILE A 55 3.68 -8.90 -1.24
N GLU A 56 2.68 -9.19 -0.41
CA GLU A 56 1.31 -8.77 -0.68
C GLU A 56 1.14 -7.28 -0.38
N ILE A 57 0.30 -6.60 -1.17
CA ILE A 57 -0.03 -5.18 -0.97
C ILE A 57 -1.54 -5.02 -0.93
N GLY A 58 -2.04 -4.11 -0.09
CA GLY A 58 -3.47 -3.87 0.02
C GLY A 58 -3.80 -2.51 0.62
N THR A 59 -5.05 -2.09 0.44
CA THR A 59 -5.57 -0.90 1.10
C THR A 59 -6.04 -1.21 2.52
N GLY A 60 -5.81 -0.28 3.43
CA GLY A 60 -6.24 -0.39 4.81
C GLY A 60 -6.34 1.01 5.42
N ILE A 61 -7.34 1.82 5.13
CA ILE A 61 -8.59 1.56 4.39
C ILE A 61 -8.60 2.27 3.01
N ILE A 62 -9.54 1.89 2.15
CA ILE A 62 -9.89 2.63 0.91
C ILE A 62 -11.15 3.47 1.12
N ASN A 63 -11.23 4.62 0.45
CA ASN A 63 -12.41 5.49 0.51
C ASN A 63 -13.55 4.96 -0.39
N VAL A 64 -14.65 4.54 0.25
CA VAL A 64 -15.87 4.04 -0.41
C VAL A 64 -16.89 5.11 -0.79
N TYR A 65 -16.70 6.36 -0.34
CA TYR A 65 -17.65 7.45 -0.63
C TYR A 65 -17.35 8.14 -1.96
N SER A 66 -16.10 8.12 -2.39
CA SER A 66 -15.63 8.76 -3.62
C SER A 66 -15.57 7.80 -4.82
N ARG A 67 -15.86 6.51 -4.62
CA ARG A 67 -15.83 5.46 -5.65
C ARG A 67 -17.02 4.52 -5.53
N THR A 68 -17.58 4.10 -6.66
CA THR A 68 -18.57 3.02 -6.70
C THR A 68 -17.90 1.67 -6.39
N ALA A 69 -18.68 0.68 -5.95
CA ALA A 69 -18.16 -0.67 -5.72
C ALA A 69 -17.49 -1.27 -6.97
N THR A 70 -18.02 -0.98 -8.16
CA THR A 70 -17.42 -1.40 -9.43
C THR A 70 -16.09 -0.70 -9.71
N CYS A 71 -15.96 0.58 -9.37
CA CYS A 71 -14.71 1.31 -9.52
C CYS A 71 -13.65 0.76 -8.58
N VAL A 72 -13.99 0.52 -7.30
CA VAL A 72 -13.09 -0.11 -6.32
C VAL A 72 -12.62 -1.49 -6.79
N ALA A 73 -13.47 -2.28 -7.43
CA ALA A 73 -13.10 -3.60 -7.94
C ALA A 73 -12.17 -3.54 -9.17
N GLN A 74 -12.24 -2.46 -9.96
CA GLN A 74 -11.43 -2.28 -11.16
C GLN A 74 -10.02 -1.77 -10.85
N THR A 75 -9.90 -0.90 -9.85
CA THR A 75 -8.68 -0.18 -9.49
C THR A 75 -7.86 -0.91 -8.45
#